data_AF-A0AA52AKU2-F1
#
_entry.id   AF-A0AA52AKU2-F1
#
_cell.length_a   1.000
_cell.length_b   1.000
_cell.length_c   1.000
_cell.angle_alpha   90.00
_cell.angle_beta   90.00
_cell.angle_gamma   90.00
#
_symmetry.space_group_name_H-M   'P 1'
#
loop_
_entity.id
_entity.type
_entity.pdbx_description
1 polymer ?
#
loop_
_entity_poly.entity_id
_entity_poly.type
_entity_poly.pdbx_seq_one_letter_code
_entity_poly.pdbx_strand_id
1 'polypeptide(L)'
;MPKSNRPFDEVGEPALAVQTERLGLLAVAGARAYRIPAPVAVYGVPGLDCRFLVHSQFPVHAMAFHPALPLLAVGTGRYDGGYFFEGELLLLHLETGESRSLIEHEIGRQVLGLEWLDEQALQVLMAPPDDWQDERARLEGHIAVVHRGDWNAVPARSLTGLDLAGPRVPAPRPDGRAAARRLLAEVSAAWRLQRTGRADDL
;
A
#
# COMPACT_ATOMS: atom_id res chain seq x y z
N MET A 1 -11.92 -4.66 20.38
CA MET A 1 -11.23 -3.38 20.10
C MET A 1 -12.23 -2.26 20.37
N PRO A 2 -11.93 -1.25 21.20
CA PRO A 2 -12.84 -0.11 21.37
C PRO A 2 -12.98 0.60 20.02
N LYS A 3 -14.21 0.79 19.54
CA LYS A 3 -14.47 1.59 18.33
C LYS A 3 -14.01 3.01 18.62
N SER A 4 -13.01 3.50 17.90
CA SER A 4 -12.77 4.93 17.85
C SER A 4 -14.05 5.60 17.33
N ASN A 5 -14.38 6.75 17.91
CA ASN A 5 -15.52 7.56 17.51
C ASN A 5 -15.17 8.53 16.35
N ARG A 6 -13.91 8.55 15.89
CA ARG A 6 -13.41 9.41 14.80
C ARG A 6 -12.85 8.56 13.66
N PRO A 7 -13.23 8.85 12.40
CA PRO A 7 -12.61 8.20 11.25
C PRO A 7 -11.09 8.36 11.27
N PHE A 8 -10.37 7.28 10.94
CA PHE A 8 -8.92 7.23 10.75
C PHE A 8 -8.04 7.23 12.00
N ASP A 9 -8.61 7.16 13.21
CA ASP A 9 -7.77 7.10 14.42
C ASP A 9 -6.83 5.88 14.43
N GLU A 10 -7.23 4.77 13.79
CA GLU A 10 -6.44 3.53 13.74
C GLU A 10 -5.13 3.69 12.93
N VAL A 11 -5.08 4.63 12.00
CA VAL A 11 -3.90 4.85 11.13
C VAL A 11 -2.97 5.93 11.66
N GLY A 12 -3.42 6.76 12.62
CA GLY A 12 -2.65 7.89 13.11
C GLY A 12 -2.36 8.92 12.02
N GLU A 13 -1.09 9.29 11.83
CA GLU A 13 -0.69 10.26 10.81
C GLU A 13 -0.73 9.61 9.40
N PRO A 14 -1.57 10.07 8.47
CA PRO A 14 -1.70 9.42 7.17
C PRO A 14 -0.47 9.69 6.29
N ALA A 15 0.17 8.62 5.81
CA ALA A 15 1.32 8.65 4.92
C ALA A 15 0.95 8.46 3.45
N LEU A 16 -0.07 7.64 3.17
CA LEU A 16 -0.56 7.35 1.83
C LEU A 16 -2.04 7.00 1.90
N ALA A 17 -2.81 7.40 0.89
CA ALA A 17 -4.20 7.00 0.77
C ALA A 17 -4.56 6.81 -0.70
N VAL A 18 -5.32 5.75 -1.00
CA VAL A 18 -5.86 5.45 -2.33
C VAL A 18 -7.31 5.01 -2.21
N GLN A 19 -8.14 5.35 -3.18
CA GLN A 19 -9.55 4.99 -3.20
C GLN A 19 -9.90 4.20 -4.45
N THR A 20 -10.97 3.42 -4.36
CA THR A 20 -11.60 2.76 -5.50
C THR A 20 -13.11 2.97 -5.44
N GLU A 21 -13.65 3.62 -6.46
CA GLU A 21 -15.09 3.86 -6.56
C GLU A 21 -15.85 2.55 -6.80
N ARG A 22 -15.25 1.64 -7.59
CA ARG A 22 -15.84 0.34 -7.95
C ARG A 22 -16.21 -0.49 -6.72
N LEU A 23 -15.32 -0.56 -5.73
CA LEU A 23 -15.57 -1.32 -4.49
C LEU A 23 -16.15 -0.43 -3.38
N GLY A 24 -16.21 0.89 -3.58
CA GLY A 24 -16.54 1.85 -2.53
C GLY A 24 -15.58 1.72 -1.35
N LEU A 25 -14.27 1.65 -1.60
CA LEU A 25 -13.25 1.44 -0.58
C LEU A 25 -12.20 2.55 -0.59
N LEU A 26 -11.70 2.87 0.60
CA LEU A 26 -10.57 3.75 0.84
C LEU A 26 -9.50 2.98 1.62
N ALA A 27 -8.31 2.81 1.06
CA ALA A 27 -7.16 2.29 1.77
C ALA A 27 -6.29 3.44 2.27
N VAL A 28 -5.88 3.39 3.53
CA VAL A 28 -5.05 4.41 4.18
C VAL A 28 -3.91 3.72 4.90
N ALA A 29 -2.68 4.14 4.58
CA ALA A 29 -1.50 3.76 5.32
C ALA A 29 -1.09 4.89 6.27
N GLY A 30 -0.81 4.53 7.52
CA GLY A 30 -0.24 5.42 8.52
C GLY A 30 1.27 5.54 8.40
N ALA A 31 1.81 6.63 8.94
CA ALA A 31 3.23 6.81 9.09
C ALA A 31 3.78 5.80 10.11
N ARG A 32 4.92 5.20 9.76
CA ARG A 32 5.63 4.33 10.70
C ARG A 32 6.24 5.17 11.82
N ALA A 33 5.86 4.89 13.06
CA ALA A 33 6.56 5.42 14.23
C ALA A 33 7.72 4.50 14.64
N TYR A 34 8.67 5.00 15.44
CA TYR A 34 9.85 4.23 15.85
C TYR A 34 9.44 2.92 16.53
N ARG A 35 9.87 1.78 15.95
CA ARG A 35 9.53 0.40 16.39
C ARG A 35 8.04 0.03 16.36
N ILE A 36 7.18 0.86 15.80
CA ILE A 36 5.76 0.55 15.62
C ILE A 36 5.54 0.23 14.12
N PRO A 37 4.99 -0.95 13.78
CA PRO A 37 4.62 -1.28 12.40
C PRO A 37 3.71 -0.21 11.78
N ALA A 38 3.84 0.02 10.47
CA ALA A 38 2.98 0.97 9.76
C ALA A 38 1.57 0.36 9.61
N PRO A 39 0.51 1.00 10.13
CA PRO A 39 -0.85 0.49 9.96
C PRO A 39 -1.31 0.72 8.52
N VAL A 40 -2.04 -0.24 7.96
CA VAL A 40 -2.78 -0.13 6.71
C VAL A 40 -4.22 -0.51 6.99
N ALA A 41 -5.10 0.47 6.92
CA ALA A 41 -6.52 0.28 7.15
C ALA A 41 -7.32 0.43 5.85
N VAL A 42 -8.37 -0.37 5.72
CA VAL A 42 -9.32 -0.31 4.61
C VAL A 42 -10.68 0.08 5.18
N TYR A 43 -11.24 1.17 4.66
CA TYR A 43 -12.51 1.73 5.06
C TYR A 43 -13.57 1.54 3.99
N GLY A 44 -14.79 1.23 4.40
CA GLY A 44 -15.98 1.35 3.55
C GLY A 44 -16.33 2.81 3.30
N VAL A 45 -16.62 3.15 2.05
CA VAL A 45 -17.15 4.46 1.64
C VAL A 45 -18.63 4.26 1.24
N PRO A 46 -19.55 5.14 1.67
CA PRO A 46 -19.29 6.40 2.36
C PRO A 46 -19.20 6.32 3.88
N GLY A 47 -19.52 5.18 4.51
CA GLY A 47 -19.72 5.07 5.97
C GLY A 47 -18.48 5.33 6.84
N LEU A 48 -17.29 5.18 6.28
CA LEU A 48 -15.98 5.21 6.96
C LEU A 48 -15.85 4.15 8.06
N ASP A 49 -16.53 3.01 7.90
CA ASP A 49 -16.32 1.83 8.71
C ASP A 49 -14.95 1.21 8.40
N CYS A 50 -14.07 1.09 9.39
CA CYS A 50 -12.83 0.33 9.25
C CYS A 50 -13.17 -1.16 9.11
N ARG A 51 -12.91 -1.73 7.93
CA ARG A 51 -13.17 -3.14 7.61
C ARG A 51 -11.98 -4.02 7.95
N PHE A 52 -10.78 -3.55 7.63
CA PHE A 52 -9.53 -4.28 7.86
C PHE A 52 -8.47 -3.33 8.40
N LEU A 53 -7.62 -3.85 9.28
CA LEU A 53 -6.42 -3.19 9.78
C LEU A 53 -5.30 -4.22 9.79
N VAL A 54 -4.32 -4.03 8.92
CA VAL A 54 -3.09 -4.84 8.88
C VAL A 54 -1.88 -3.99 9.22
N HIS A 55 -0.78 -4.63 9.59
CA HIS A 55 0.43 -3.96 10.01
C HIS A 55 1.58 -4.38 9.11
N SER A 56 2.21 -3.41 8.45
CA SER A 56 3.43 -3.60 7.66
C SER A 56 4.66 -3.41 8.54
N GLN A 57 5.68 -4.24 8.35
CA GLN A 57 6.95 -4.11 9.10
C GLN A 57 7.71 -2.84 8.70
N PHE A 58 7.51 -2.39 7.47
CA PHE A 58 8.17 -1.25 6.85
C PHE A 58 7.20 -0.09 6.55
N PRO A 59 7.72 1.14 6.35
CA PRO A 59 6.93 2.23 5.79
C PRO A 59 6.29 1.82 4.45
N VAL A 60 5.05 2.23 4.24
CA VAL A 60 4.30 2.00 3.00
C VAL A 60 4.61 3.13 2.01
N HIS A 61 4.97 2.77 0.78
CA HIS A 61 5.27 3.72 -0.31
C HIS A 61 4.26 3.65 -1.44
N ALA A 62 3.59 2.51 -1.61
CA ALA A 62 2.63 2.30 -2.70
C ALA A 62 1.44 1.44 -2.27
N MET A 63 0.27 1.72 -2.84
CA MET A 63 -0.94 0.93 -2.67
C MET A 63 -1.73 0.94 -3.98
N ALA A 64 -2.23 -0.21 -4.41
CA ALA A 64 -3.02 -0.31 -5.65
C ALA A 64 -4.12 -1.37 -5.54
N PHE A 65 -5.37 -0.94 -5.68
CA PHE A 65 -6.52 -1.84 -5.76
C PHE A 65 -6.50 -2.58 -7.08
N HIS A 66 -6.73 -3.90 -7.03
CA HIS A 66 -6.84 -4.71 -8.23
C HIS A 66 -8.07 -4.28 -9.05
N PRO A 67 -7.98 -4.22 -10.39
CA PRO A 67 -9.05 -3.71 -11.25
C PRO A 67 -10.35 -4.54 -11.16
N ALA A 68 -10.27 -5.88 -11.11
CA ALA A 68 -11.44 -6.75 -10.97
C ALA A 68 -11.59 -7.42 -9.58
N LEU A 69 -10.53 -7.96 -9.01
CA LEU A 69 -10.58 -8.78 -7.78
C LEU A 69 -10.66 -7.92 -6.50
N PRO A 70 -11.14 -8.48 -5.36
CA PRO A 70 -11.15 -7.81 -4.07
C PRO A 70 -9.74 -7.87 -3.42
N LEU A 71 -8.73 -7.35 -4.12
CA LEU A 71 -7.34 -7.37 -3.68
C LEU A 71 -6.76 -5.96 -3.60
N LEU A 72 -5.86 -5.77 -2.63
CA LEU A 72 -5.02 -4.58 -2.51
C LEU A 72 -3.55 -5.00 -2.49
N ALA A 73 -2.77 -4.54 -3.45
CA ALA A 73 -1.32 -4.64 -3.42
C ALA A 73 -0.75 -3.48 -2.58
N VAL A 74 0.20 -3.77 -1.70
CA VAL A 74 0.84 -2.80 -0.80
C VAL A 74 2.35 -2.96 -0.91
N GLY A 75 3.02 -1.90 -1.36
CA GLY A 75 4.46 -1.83 -1.51
C GLY A 75 5.09 -1.12 -0.32
N THR A 76 6.05 -1.78 0.32
CA THR A 76 6.66 -1.32 1.57
C THR A 76 8.18 -1.37 1.48
N GLY A 77 8.87 -0.65 2.36
CA GLY A 77 10.30 -0.82 2.54
C GLY A 77 11.03 0.39 3.12
N ARG A 78 12.34 0.25 3.26
CA ARG A 78 13.25 1.31 3.73
C ARG A 78 14.69 0.98 3.34
N TYR A 79 15.55 1.98 3.41
CA TYR A 79 16.98 1.76 3.53
C TYR A 79 17.33 1.40 4.98
N ASP A 80 18.17 0.38 5.18
CA ASP A 80 18.59 -0.10 6.51
C ASP A 80 19.56 0.88 7.22
N GLY A 81 20.13 1.83 6.48
CA GLY A 81 21.15 2.76 6.97
C GLY A 81 22.59 2.30 6.74
N GLY A 82 22.78 1.10 6.19
CA GLY A 82 24.06 0.49 5.85
C GLY A 82 24.24 0.37 4.35
N TYR A 83 23.54 -0.57 3.73
CA TYR A 83 23.62 -0.78 2.28
C TYR A 83 22.35 -1.38 1.66
N PHE A 84 21.50 -2.07 2.41
CA PHE A 84 20.33 -2.74 1.85
C PHE A 84 19.08 -1.87 1.76
N PHE A 85 18.30 -2.08 0.69
CA PHE A 85 16.93 -1.61 0.57
C PHE A 85 15.94 -2.75 0.85
N GLU A 86 15.54 -2.87 2.11
CA GLU A 86 14.63 -3.90 2.61
C GLU A 86 13.17 -3.54 2.32
N GLY A 87 12.29 -4.53 2.18
CA GLY A 87 10.86 -4.26 2.04
C GLY A 87 10.02 -5.45 1.64
N GLU A 88 8.71 -5.23 1.52
CA GLU A 88 7.74 -6.27 1.20
C GLU A 88 6.82 -5.81 0.07
N LEU A 89 6.39 -6.76 -0.75
CA LEU A 89 5.17 -6.63 -1.55
C LEU A 89 4.09 -7.46 -0.87
N LEU A 90 3.17 -6.80 -0.18
CA LEU A 90 2.04 -7.46 0.46
C LEU A 90 0.86 -7.51 -0.50
N LEU A 91 0.13 -8.63 -0.50
CA LEU A 91 -1.17 -8.75 -1.12
C LEU A 91 -2.21 -8.99 -0.03
N LEU A 92 -3.17 -8.07 0.09
CA LEU A 92 -4.27 -8.11 1.06
C LEU A 92 -5.56 -8.52 0.37
N HIS A 93 -6.24 -9.54 0.89
CA HIS A 93 -7.56 -9.96 0.44
C HIS A 93 -8.66 -9.20 1.19
N LEU A 94 -9.48 -8.45 0.46
CA LEU A 94 -10.45 -7.48 1.00
C LEU A 94 -11.79 -8.09 1.42
N GLU A 95 -11.82 -9.40 1.57
CA GLU A 95 -12.99 -10.14 2.07
C GLU A 95 -12.62 -10.92 3.33
N THR A 96 -11.45 -11.56 3.33
CA THR A 96 -10.95 -12.34 4.48
C THR A 96 -10.07 -11.51 5.41
N GLY A 97 -9.49 -10.41 4.93
CA GLY A 97 -8.50 -9.62 5.67
C GLY A 97 -7.11 -10.27 5.73
N GLU A 98 -6.90 -11.40 5.04
CA GLU A 98 -5.62 -12.07 5.01
C GLU A 98 -4.59 -11.29 4.19
N SER A 99 -3.39 -11.13 4.76
CA SER A 99 -2.24 -10.52 4.07
C SER A 99 -1.12 -11.54 3.90
N ARG A 100 -0.42 -11.46 2.76
CA ARG A 100 0.76 -12.30 2.47
C ARG A 100 1.84 -11.49 1.78
N SER A 101 3.09 -11.72 2.17
CA SER A 101 4.26 -11.18 1.47
C SER A 101 4.61 -12.06 0.27
N LEU A 102 4.79 -11.44 -0.88
CA LEU A 102 5.00 -12.13 -2.15
C LEU A 102 6.47 -12.34 -2.50
N ILE A 103 7.39 -11.52 -1.99
CA ILE A 103 8.82 -11.61 -2.31
C ILE A 103 9.44 -12.81 -1.59
N GLU A 104 10.23 -13.61 -2.31
CA GLU A 104 10.77 -14.89 -1.80
C GLU A 104 11.71 -14.74 -0.58
N HIS A 105 12.54 -13.71 -0.59
CA HIS A 105 13.59 -13.49 0.40
C HIS A 105 13.09 -12.75 1.64
N GLU A 106 13.61 -13.11 2.81
CA GLU A 106 13.22 -12.52 4.10
C GLU A 106 13.57 -11.03 4.20
N ILE A 107 14.73 -10.62 3.67
CA ILE A 107 15.14 -9.21 3.56
C ILE A 107 14.23 -8.46 2.57
N GLY A 108 13.71 -9.20 1.59
CA GLY A 108 12.83 -8.69 0.54
C GLY A 108 13.49 -7.61 -0.30
N ARG A 109 12.71 -6.60 -0.68
CA ARG A 109 13.17 -5.47 -1.50
C ARG A 109 12.23 -4.29 -1.33
N GLN A 110 12.77 -3.08 -1.17
CA GLN A 110 11.94 -1.89 -1.07
C GLN A 110 11.10 -1.69 -2.35
N VAL A 111 9.77 -1.71 -2.19
CA VAL A 111 8.80 -1.39 -3.25
C VAL A 111 8.40 0.08 -3.15
N LEU A 112 8.56 0.82 -4.24
CA LEU A 112 8.38 2.26 -4.33
C LEU A 112 7.12 2.66 -5.10
N GLY A 113 6.64 1.81 -6.01
CA GLY A 113 5.49 2.10 -6.87
C GLY A 113 4.79 0.83 -7.30
N LEU A 114 3.48 0.91 -7.47
CA LEU A 114 2.61 -0.19 -7.88
C LEU A 114 1.54 0.31 -8.84
N GLU A 115 1.34 -0.42 -9.93
CA GLU A 115 0.30 -0.13 -10.91
C GLU A 115 -0.20 -1.44 -11.54
N TRP A 116 -1.52 -1.67 -11.48
CA TRP A 116 -2.14 -2.74 -12.23
C TRP A 116 -2.29 -2.30 -13.68
N LEU A 117 -1.59 -2.96 -14.61
CA LEU A 117 -1.70 -2.67 -16.05
C LEU A 117 -2.97 -3.29 -16.63
N ASP A 118 -3.36 -4.45 -16.09
CA ASP A 118 -4.60 -5.16 -16.37
C ASP A 118 -4.94 -6.10 -15.19
N GLU A 119 -5.86 -7.04 -15.39
CA GLU A 119 -6.30 -8.01 -14.38
C GLU A 119 -5.24 -9.06 -14.01
N GLN A 120 -4.17 -9.18 -14.78
CA GLN A 120 -3.15 -10.22 -14.64
C GLN A 120 -1.74 -9.64 -14.47
N ALA A 121 -1.51 -8.39 -14.87
CA ALA A 121 -0.21 -7.74 -14.88
C ALA A 121 -0.11 -6.64 -13.80
N LEU A 122 0.82 -6.83 -12.87
CA LEU A 122 1.19 -5.84 -11.86
C LEU A 122 2.58 -5.29 -12.19
N GLN A 123 2.65 -4.00 -12.51
CA GLN A 123 3.90 -3.26 -12.60
C GLN A 123 4.38 -2.89 -11.19
N VAL A 124 5.64 -3.20 -10.91
CA VAL A 124 6.28 -2.96 -9.61
C VAL A 124 7.55 -2.14 -9.84
N LEU A 125 7.62 -0.96 -9.23
CA LEU A 125 8.85 -0.17 -9.14
C LEU A 125 9.53 -0.47 -7.81
N MET A 126 10.78 -0.92 -7.86
CA MET A 126 11.58 -1.29 -6.68
C MET A 126 12.89 -0.52 -6.60
N ALA A 127 13.41 -0.27 -5.40
CA ALA A 127 14.79 0.16 -5.24
C ALA A 127 15.76 -0.96 -5.73
N PRO A 128 17.03 -0.68 -6.03
CA PRO A 128 18.06 -1.71 -6.14
C PRO A 128 18.14 -2.55 -4.86
N PRO A 129 18.71 -3.77 -4.88
CA PRO A 129 18.86 -4.58 -3.67
C PRO A 129 19.73 -3.89 -2.61
N ASP A 130 20.78 -3.21 -3.03
CA ASP A 130 21.71 -2.46 -2.18
C ASP A 130 22.29 -1.22 -2.90
N ASP A 131 23.00 -0.36 -2.16
CA ASP A 131 23.79 0.76 -2.71
C ASP A 131 25.31 0.53 -2.69
N TRP A 132 25.77 -0.72 -2.54
CA TRP A 132 27.20 -1.02 -2.51
C TRP A 132 27.83 -0.77 -3.87
N GLN A 133 28.76 0.20 -3.92
CA GLN A 133 29.39 0.67 -5.16
C GLN A 133 28.41 1.19 -6.22
N ASP A 134 27.19 1.58 -5.80
CA ASP A 134 26.15 2.11 -6.67
C ASP A 134 25.62 3.45 -6.15
N GLU A 135 26.31 4.53 -6.52
CA GLU A 135 25.96 5.90 -6.13
C GLU A 135 24.57 6.32 -6.63
N ARG A 136 24.04 5.66 -7.66
CA ARG A 136 22.73 5.97 -8.25
C ARG A 136 21.60 5.18 -7.61
N ALA A 137 21.87 4.24 -6.70
CA ALA A 137 20.83 3.37 -6.14
C ALA A 137 19.75 4.13 -5.34
N ARG A 138 20.11 5.30 -4.80
CA ARG A 138 19.18 6.20 -4.10
C ARG A 138 18.36 7.11 -5.02
N LEU A 139 18.68 7.14 -6.32
CA LEU A 139 18.02 7.98 -7.31
C LEU A 139 17.22 7.16 -8.32
N GLU A 140 17.58 5.89 -8.48
CA GLU A 140 17.02 4.98 -9.47
C GLU A 140 16.38 3.76 -8.80
N GLY A 141 15.66 3.00 -9.62
CA GLY A 141 14.99 1.77 -9.25
C GLY A 141 14.83 0.88 -10.48
N HIS A 142 14.14 -0.24 -10.32
CA HIS A 142 13.86 -1.20 -11.39
C HIS A 142 12.34 -1.36 -11.55
N ILE A 143 11.86 -1.31 -12.79
CA ILE A 143 10.47 -1.63 -13.11
C ILE A 143 10.40 -3.07 -13.59
N ALA A 144 9.63 -3.90 -12.90
CA ALA A 144 9.27 -5.24 -13.34
C ALA A 144 7.76 -5.34 -13.58
N VAL A 145 7.34 -6.16 -14.54
CA VAL A 145 5.92 -6.47 -14.75
C VAL A 145 5.70 -7.94 -14.42
N VAL A 146 4.98 -8.17 -13.33
CA VAL A 146 4.68 -9.51 -12.83
C VAL A 146 3.34 -9.95 -13.40
N HIS A 147 3.34 -11.09 -14.11
CA HIS A 147 2.12 -11.69 -14.64
C HIS A 147 1.69 -12.88 -13.80
N ARG A 148 0.42 -12.93 -13.39
CA ARG A 148 -0.21 -14.09 -12.75
C ARG A 148 -1.62 -14.29 -13.33
N GLY A 149 -1.93 -15.51 -13.72
CA GLY A 149 -3.24 -15.85 -14.29
C GLY A 149 -4.38 -15.80 -13.25
N ASP A 150 -4.05 -15.99 -11.99
CA ASP A 150 -4.97 -15.83 -10.86
C ASP A 150 -4.24 -15.19 -9.67
N TRP A 151 -4.52 -13.92 -9.41
CA TRP A 151 -3.94 -13.18 -8.29
C TRP A 151 -4.46 -13.63 -6.92
N ASN A 152 -5.65 -14.24 -6.83
CA ASN A 152 -6.17 -14.79 -5.57
C ASN A 152 -5.37 -16.02 -5.12
N ALA A 153 -4.87 -16.82 -6.06
CA ALA A 153 -4.14 -18.06 -5.78
C ALA A 153 -2.61 -17.91 -5.63
N VAL A 154 -2.06 -16.69 -5.79
CA VAL A 154 -0.59 -16.47 -5.73
C VAL A 154 -0.03 -16.87 -4.36
N PRO A 155 0.88 -17.84 -4.26
CA PRO A 155 1.42 -18.24 -2.96
C PRO A 155 2.27 -17.12 -2.33
N ALA A 156 2.36 -17.11 -1.00
CA ALA A 156 3.35 -16.30 -0.31
C ALA A 156 4.77 -16.67 -0.80
N ARG A 157 5.66 -15.68 -0.82
CA ARG A 157 7.08 -15.87 -1.18
C ARG A 157 7.31 -16.52 -2.55
N SER A 158 6.46 -16.23 -3.53
CA SER A 158 6.50 -16.83 -4.87
C SER A 158 7.09 -15.93 -5.95
N LEU A 159 7.40 -14.67 -5.65
CA LEU A 159 8.07 -13.76 -6.58
C LEU A 159 9.57 -13.84 -6.35
N THR A 160 10.26 -14.30 -7.39
CA THR A 160 11.70 -14.47 -7.37
C THR A 160 12.44 -13.23 -7.85
N GLY A 161 13.75 -13.20 -7.65
CA GLY A 161 14.62 -12.18 -8.27
C GLY A 161 14.45 -12.08 -9.80
N LEU A 162 14.09 -13.17 -10.48
CA LEU A 162 13.82 -13.17 -11.93
C LEU A 162 12.49 -12.50 -12.28
N ASP A 163 11.42 -12.75 -11.51
CA ASP A 163 10.13 -12.06 -11.68
C ASP A 163 10.26 -10.54 -11.48
N LEU A 164 11.19 -10.15 -10.61
CA LEU A 164 11.42 -8.77 -10.18
C LEU A 164 12.64 -8.13 -10.88
N ALA A 165 13.17 -8.80 -11.90
CA ALA A 165 14.19 -8.26 -12.78
C ALA A 165 13.54 -7.30 -13.80
N GLY A 166 14.23 -6.19 -14.07
CA GLY A 166 13.69 -5.18 -14.96
C GLY A 166 14.67 -4.05 -15.23
N PRO A 167 14.41 -3.23 -16.27
CA PRO A 167 15.28 -2.12 -16.61
C PRO A 167 15.34 -1.10 -15.47
N ARG A 168 16.49 -0.43 -15.39
CA ARG A 168 16.74 0.62 -14.42
C ARG A 168 16.11 1.93 -14.90
N VAL A 169 15.44 2.64 -14.01
CA VAL A 169 14.74 3.89 -14.28
C VAL A 169 14.91 4.88 -13.13
N PRO A 170 14.74 6.20 -13.36
CA PRO A 170 14.59 7.16 -12.27
C PRO A 170 13.45 6.76 -11.33
N ALA A 171 13.70 6.80 -10.02
CA ALA A 171 12.74 6.38 -9.00
C ALA A 171 12.64 7.47 -7.91
N PRO A 172 11.90 8.57 -8.18
CA PRO A 172 11.64 9.58 -7.16
C PRO A 172 10.89 8.96 -5.98
N ARG A 173 11.21 9.40 -4.76
CA ARG A 173 10.61 8.93 -3.50
C ARG A 173 9.83 10.08 -2.85
N PRO A 174 8.70 10.52 -3.42
CA PRO A 174 7.96 11.67 -2.93
C PRO A 174 7.31 11.40 -1.56
N ASP A 175 7.13 12.45 -0.75
CA ASP A 175 6.34 12.36 0.47
C ASP A 175 4.84 12.42 0.15
N GLY A 176 4.14 11.30 0.32
CA GLY A 176 2.70 11.16 0.05
C GLY A 176 1.76 11.82 1.06
N ARG A 177 2.26 12.26 2.23
CA ARG A 177 1.43 12.73 3.35
C ARG A 177 0.48 13.87 2.98
N ALA A 178 0.96 14.85 2.20
CA ALA A 178 0.13 15.98 1.81
C ALA A 178 -1.03 15.58 0.90
N ALA A 179 -0.81 14.62 -0.01
CA ALA A 179 -1.87 14.07 -0.85
C ALA A 179 -2.85 13.23 -0.02
N ALA A 180 -2.34 12.39 0.87
CA ALA A 180 -3.18 11.57 1.76
C ALA A 180 -4.10 12.43 2.64
N ARG A 181 -3.56 13.46 3.31
CA ARG A 181 -4.36 14.38 4.13
C ARG A 181 -5.47 15.08 3.34
N ARG A 182 -5.19 15.50 2.10
CA ARG A 182 -6.20 16.11 1.23
C ARG A 182 -7.34 15.15 0.92
N LEU A 183 -7.01 13.92 0.48
CA LEU A 183 -8.02 12.90 0.18
C LEU A 183 -8.88 12.56 1.40
N LEU A 184 -8.25 12.38 2.57
CA LEU A 184 -8.97 12.11 3.81
C LEU A 184 -9.89 13.26 4.22
N ALA A 185 -9.46 14.51 4.01
CA ALA A 185 -10.29 15.68 4.30
C ALA A 185 -11.53 15.75 3.38
N GLU A 186 -11.37 15.47 2.08
CA GLU A 186 -12.46 15.43 1.10
C GLU A 186 -13.49 14.35 1.45
N VAL A 187 -13.02 13.12 1.67
CA VAL A 187 -13.90 11.99 2.03
C VAL A 187 -14.60 12.23 3.37
N SER A 188 -13.89 12.79 4.36
CA SER A 188 -14.49 13.16 5.65
C SER A 188 -15.57 14.23 5.51
N ALA A 189 -15.37 15.22 4.64
CA ALA A 189 -16.35 16.27 4.40
C ALA A 189 -17.63 15.70 3.78
N ALA A 190 -17.49 14.84 2.77
CA ALA A 190 -18.62 14.16 2.14
C ALA A 190 -19.40 13.29 3.15
N TRP A 191 -18.70 12.53 3.99
CA TRP A 191 -19.32 11.72 5.05
C TRP A 191 -20.10 12.55 6.08
N ARG A 192 -19.56 13.71 6.50
CA ARG A 192 -20.26 14.60 7.45
C ARG A 192 -21.57 15.13 6.86
N LEU A 193 -21.56 15.58 5.61
CA LEU A 193 -22.75 16.09 4.93
C LEU A 193 -23.87 15.06 4.85
N GLN A 194 -23.53 13.80 4.55
CA GLN A 194 -24.52 12.71 4.53
C GLN A 194 -25.10 12.41 5.91
N ARG A 195 -24.29 12.49 6.97
CA ARG A 195 -24.77 12.28 8.34
C ARG A 195 -25.70 13.38 8.83
N THR A 196 -25.42 14.64 8.48
CA THR A 196 -26.29 15.77 8.87
C THR A 196 -27.61 15.73 8.12
N GLY A 197 -27.60 15.47 6.81
CA GLY A 197 -28.85 15.36 6.03
C GLY A 197 -29.76 14.22 6.50
N ARG A 198 -29.20 13.11 7.00
CA ARG A 198 -29.97 11.99 7.54
C ARG A 198 -30.56 12.24 8.94
N ALA A 199 -30.07 13.26 9.64
CA ALA A 199 -30.60 13.66 10.95
C ALA A 199 -31.79 14.64 10.83
N ASP A 200 -31.93 15.32 9.69
CA ASP A 200 -33.03 16.26 9.41
C ASP A 200 -34.29 15.56 8.84
N ASP A 201 -34.20 14.27 8.51
CA ASP A 201 -35.29 13.44 7.95
C ASP A 201 -35.99 12.52 9.00
N LEU A 202 -35.74 12.73 10.30
CA LEU A 202 -36.33 11.98 11.43
C LEU A 202 -37.06 12.91 12.41
#